data_AF-A0A533UPN6-F1
#
_entry.id   AF-A0A533UPN6-F1
#
_cell.length_a   1.000
_cell.length_b   1.000
_cell.length_c   1.000
_cell.angle_alpha   90.00
_cell.angle_beta   90.00
_cell.angle_gamma   90.00
#
_symmetry.space_group_name_H-M   'P 1'
#
loop_
_entity.id
_entity.type
_entity.pdbx_description
1 polymer ?
#
loop_
_entity_poly.entity_id
_entity_poly.type
_entity_poly.pdbx_seq_one_letter_code
_entity_poly.pdbx_strand_id
1 'polypeptide(L)'
;MIFLSQKQLDILNMSFGNDIESEQRAFEDFGQGILFDDRRPRPLNNRVHMMDEGQFGFYMWHTFVRTAVLLDQDPQRWIHVDRHICLACAIDSIQHPRQSTN
;
A
#
# COMPACT_ATOMS: atom_id res chain seq x y z
N MET A 1 0.17 -0.20 17.97
CA MET A 1 0.95 -1.10 17.10
C MET A 1 0.31 -2.47 16.98
N ILE A 2 0.33 -3.35 17.99
CA ILE A 2 -0.27 -4.71 17.95
C ILE A 2 -1.69 -4.75 17.35
N PHE A 3 -2.64 -3.98 17.91
CA PHE A 3 -4.01 -3.93 17.39
C PHE A 3 -4.09 -3.41 15.95
N LEU A 4 -3.28 -2.39 15.64
CA LEU A 4 -3.28 -1.76 14.33
C LEU A 4 -2.67 -2.69 13.26
N SER A 5 -1.58 -3.40 13.58
CA SER A 5 -1.00 -4.38 12.67
C SER A 5 -2.00 -5.50 12.37
N GLN A 6 -2.66 -6.03 13.39
CA GLN A 6 -3.69 -7.05 13.16
C GLN A 6 -4.79 -6.55 12.22
N LYS A 7 -5.30 -5.32 12.44
CA LYS A 7 -6.37 -4.76 11.60
C LYS A 7 -5.94 -4.53 10.15
N GLN A 8 -4.69 -4.14 9.91
CA GLN A 8 -4.17 -4.00 8.55
C GLN A 8 -4.07 -5.37 7.85
N LEU A 9 -3.60 -6.41 8.54
CA LEU A 9 -3.58 -7.76 7.99
C LEU A 9 -5.00 -8.29 7.74
N ASP A 10 -5.96 -7.99 8.63
CA ASP A 10 -7.37 -8.36 8.45
C ASP A 10 -7.92 -7.78 7.13
N ILE A 11 -7.59 -6.52 6.80
CA ILE A 11 -8.01 -5.87 5.56
C ILE A 11 -7.38 -6.54 4.33
N LEU A 12 -6.08 -6.83 4.37
CA LEU A 12 -5.39 -7.52 3.27
C LEU A 12 -5.97 -8.92 3.05
N ASN A 13 -6.18 -9.66 4.13
CA ASN A 13 -6.75 -11.01 4.08
C ASN A 13 -8.21 -10.99 3.60
N MET A 14 -9.00 -10.00 4.00
CA MET A 14 -10.38 -9.84 3.49
C MET A 14 -10.40 -9.50 1.99
N SER A 15 -9.42 -8.73 1.51
CA SER A 15 -9.39 -8.25 0.13
C SER A 15 -8.82 -9.28 -0.84
N PHE A 16 -7.79 -10.03 -0.43
CA PHE A 16 -7.04 -10.93 -1.31
C PHE A 16 -7.10 -12.41 -0.89
N GLY A 17 -7.43 -12.69 0.38
CA GLY A 17 -7.42 -14.06 0.90
C GLY A 17 -6.04 -14.70 0.76
N ASN A 18 -5.96 -15.77 -0.04
CA ASN A 18 -4.72 -16.47 -0.37
C ASN A 18 -4.21 -16.15 -1.79
N ASP A 19 -4.82 -15.19 -2.49
CA ASP A 19 -4.42 -14.79 -3.84
C ASP A 19 -3.25 -13.80 -3.78
N ILE A 20 -2.05 -14.36 -3.66
CA ILE A 20 -0.79 -13.61 -3.55
C ILE A 20 -0.50 -12.81 -4.83
N GLU A 21 -0.87 -13.34 -6.00
CA GLU A 21 -0.64 -12.66 -7.27
C GLU A 21 -1.52 -11.42 -7.40
N SER A 22 -2.81 -11.54 -7.03
CA SER A 22 -3.71 -10.38 -6.98
C SER A 22 -3.28 -9.36 -5.92
N GLU A 23 -2.78 -9.80 -4.76
CA GLU A 23 -2.24 -8.90 -3.74
C GLU A 23 -1.06 -8.10 -4.30
N GLN A 24 -0.05 -8.79 -4.87
CA GLN A 24 1.11 -8.13 -5.47
C GLN A 24 0.69 -7.12 -6.55
N ARG A 25 -0.19 -7.54 -7.47
CA ARG A 25 -0.66 -6.69 -8.57
C ARG A 25 -1.36 -5.43 -8.05
N ALA A 26 -2.12 -5.51 -6.97
CA ALA A 26 -2.76 -4.34 -6.38
C ALA A 26 -1.73 -3.31 -5.87
N PHE A 27 -0.63 -3.76 -5.29
CA PHE A 27 0.47 -2.88 -4.88
C PHE A 27 1.22 -2.29 -6.10
N GLU A 28 1.43 -3.08 -7.16
CA GLU A 28 2.00 -2.59 -8.42
C GLU A 28 1.12 -1.51 -9.07
N ASP A 29 -0.18 -1.76 -9.19
CA ASP A 29 -1.16 -0.82 -9.77
C ASP A 29 -1.24 0.47 -8.94
N PHE A 30 -1.14 0.36 -7.60
CA PHE A 30 -1.05 1.51 -6.70
C PHE A 30 0.25 2.31 -6.93
N GLY A 31 1.41 1.64 -7.02
CA GLY A 31 2.69 2.29 -7.30
C GLY A 31 2.75 2.97 -8.66
N GLN A 32 2.04 2.43 -9.66
CA GLN A 32 1.90 3.06 -10.97
C GLN A 32 0.96 4.28 -10.95
N GLY A 33 0.07 4.39 -9.95
CA GLY A 33 -0.96 5.42 -9.89
C GLY A 33 -2.00 5.30 -11.00
N ILE A 34 -2.35 4.08 -11.41
CA ILE A 34 -3.34 3.84 -12.49
C ILE A 34 -4.76 3.61 -11.96
N LEU A 35 -4.90 3.46 -10.63
CA LEU A 35 -6.17 3.21 -9.97
C LEU A 35 -6.94 4.53 -9.78
N PHE A 36 -8.00 4.74 -10.56
CA PHE A 36 -8.85 5.94 -10.52
C PHE A 36 -10.20 5.67 -9.87
N ASP A 37 -10.67 6.58 -9.02
CA ASP A 37 -11.99 6.51 -8.36
C ASP A 37 -12.80 7.78 -8.64
N ASP A 38 -13.85 7.63 -9.42
CA ASP A 38 -14.79 8.69 -9.79
C ASP A 38 -16.02 8.79 -8.86
N ARG A 39 -16.11 7.91 -7.86
CA ARG A 39 -17.25 7.85 -6.95
C ARG A 39 -17.30 9.10 -6.06
N ARG A 40 -18.49 9.68 -5.90
CA ARG A 40 -18.73 10.77 -4.95
C ARG A 40 -18.80 10.20 -3.52
N PRO A 41 -18.25 10.88 -2.49
CA PRO A 41 -17.81 12.28 -2.46
C PRO A 41 -16.29 12.50 -2.62
N ARG A 42 -15.57 11.68 -3.41
CA ARG A 42 -14.10 11.83 -3.49
C ARG A 42 -13.68 13.19 -4.08
N PRO A 43 -12.73 13.93 -3.46
CA PRO A 43 -12.29 15.23 -3.96
C PRO A 43 -11.74 15.16 -5.38
N LEU A 44 -12.00 16.17 -6.21
CA LEU A 44 -11.57 16.20 -7.62
C LEU A 44 -10.06 16.03 -7.79
N ASN A 45 -9.27 16.60 -6.88
CA ASN A 45 -7.81 16.54 -6.87
C ASN A 45 -7.24 15.35 -6.09
N ASN A 46 -8.07 14.39 -5.70
CA ASN A 46 -7.66 13.17 -5.01
C ASN A 46 -8.46 12.00 -5.56
N ARG A 47 -8.30 11.68 -6.84
CA ARG A 47 -9.02 10.55 -7.49
C ARG A 47 -8.11 9.42 -7.89
N VAL A 48 -6.82 9.69 -8.01
CA VAL A 48 -5.82 8.65 -8.26
C VAL A 48 -5.43 8.07 -6.91
N HIS A 49 -5.54 6.75 -6.75
CA HIS A 49 -4.94 6.05 -5.62
C HIS A 49 -3.44 5.91 -5.87
N MET A 50 -2.69 6.72 -5.15
CA MET A 50 -1.23 6.80 -5.17
C MET A 50 -0.79 7.27 -3.79
N MET A 51 0.51 7.29 -3.53
CA MET A 51 1.03 7.72 -2.24
C MET A 51 0.87 9.25 -2.06
N ASP A 52 0.21 9.67 -0.98
CA ASP A 52 -0.10 11.09 -0.73
C ASP A 52 1.17 11.94 -0.48
N GLU A 53 2.17 11.38 0.18
CA GLU A 53 3.43 12.05 0.56
C GLU A 53 4.62 11.60 -0.30
N GLY A 54 4.34 11.08 -1.51
CA GLY A 54 5.33 10.47 -2.38
C GLY A 54 6.14 9.38 -1.67
N GLN A 55 7.43 9.29 -1.96
CA GLN A 55 8.31 8.25 -1.41
C GLN A 55 8.34 8.20 0.13
N PHE A 56 8.09 9.31 0.82
CA PHE A 56 8.10 9.34 2.29
C PHE A 56 7.00 8.44 2.90
N GLY A 57 5.83 8.36 2.26
CA GLY A 57 4.76 7.49 2.73
C GLY A 57 5.15 6.01 2.74
N PHE A 58 5.93 5.56 1.74
CA PHE A 58 6.47 4.19 1.72
C PHE A 58 7.45 3.92 2.86
N TYR A 59 8.31 4.89 3.21
CA TYR A 59 9.25 4.75 4.32
C TYR A 59 8.54 4.63 5.68
N MET A 60 7.42 5.34 5.85
CA MET A 60 6.57 5.19 7.02
C MET A 60 5.97 3.78 7.11
N TRP A 61 5.51 3.23 5.98
CA TRP A 61 5.04 1.85 5.91
C TRP A 61 6.15 0.83 6.22
N HIS A 62 7.35 0.98 5.66
CA HIS A 62 8.48 0.11 6.02
C HIS A 62 8.78 0.16 7.52
N THR A 63 8.76 1.35 8.13
CA THR A 63 8.96 1.52 9.57
C THR A 63 7.85 0.82 10.38
N PHE A 64 6.60 0.94 9.93
CA PHE A 64 5.45 0.25 10.52
C PHE A 64 5.64 -1.27 10.48
N VAL A 65 5.98 -1.83 9.32
CA VAL A 65 6.23 -3.27 9.13
C VAL A 65 7.35 -3.74 10.04
N ARG A 66 8.49 -3.04 10.08
CA ARG A 66 9.63 -3.42 10.94
C ARG A 66 9.26 -3.42 12.42
N THR A 67 8.42 -2.49 12.83
CA THR A 67 7.90 -2.44 14.22
C THR A 67 6.95 -3.61 14.49
N ALA A 68 6.08 -3.98 13.54
CA ALA A 68 5.19 -5.14 13.69
C ALA A 68 5.97 -6.46 13.78
N VAL A 69 7.00 -6.62 12.95
CA VAL A 69 7.94 -7.77 12.98
C VAL A 69 8.67 -7.83 14.32
N LEU A 70 9.20 -6.71 14.81
CA LEU A 70 9.90 -6.65 16.11
C LEU A 70 9.01 -7.07 17.28
N LEU A 71 7.71 -6.76 17.20
CA LEU A 71 6.71 -7.11 18.22
C LEU A 71 6.07 -8.49 18.00
N ASP A 72 6.62 -9.32 17.11
CA ASP A 72 6.15 -10.67 16.79
C ASP A 72 4.69 -10.74 16.31
N GLN A 73 4.25 -9.74 15.55
CA GLN A 73 2.87 -9.63 15.07
C GLN A 73 2.69 -10.29 13.70
N ASP A 74 2.79 -11.62 13.61
CA ASP A 74 2.88 -12.36 12.34
C ASP A 74 4.03 -11.87 11.43
N PRO A 75 5.29 -12.11 11.85
CA PRO A 75 6.45 -11.58 11.14
C PRO A 75 6.54 -12.02 9.67
N GLN A 76 6.14 -13.25 9.36
CA GLN A 76 6.26 -13.79 8.01
C GLN A 76 5.28 -13.11 7.06
N ARG A 77 4.04 -12.90 7.51
CA ARG A 77 3.05 -12.17 6.72
C ARG A 77 3.50 -10.74 6.49
N TRP A 78 4.01 -10.04 7.50
CA TRP A 78 4.50 -8.67 7.33
C TRP A 78 5.71 -8.58 6.40
N ILE A 79 6.68 -9.48 6.50
CA ILE A 79 7.81 -9.51 5.55
C ILE A 79 7.33 -9.73 4.13
N HIS A 80 6.28 -10.54 3.92
CA HIS A 80 5.66 -10.70 2.61
C HIS A 80 5.05 -9.38 2.11
N VAL A 81 4.25 -8.70 2.94
CA VAL A 81 3.68 -7.38 2.60
C VAL A 81 4.78 -6.34 2.32
N ASP A 82 5.87 -6.34 3.09
CA ASP A 82 7.00 -5.42 2.94
C ASP A 82 7.64 -5.49 1.54
N ARG A 83 7.66 -6.69 0.94
CA ARG A 83 8.15 -6.89 -0.44
C ARG A 83 7.26 -6.19 -1.45
N HIS A 84 5.94 -6.28 -1.29
CA HIS A 84 4.97 -5.59 -2.16
C HIS A 84 5.03 -4.08 -1.98
N ILE A 85 5.17 -3.59 -0.75
CA ILE A 85 5.37 -2.17 -0.46
C ILE A 85 6.66 -1.68 -1.12
N CYS A 86 7.76 -2.44 -1.03
CA CYS A 86 9.03 -2.10 -1.66
C CYS A 86 8.91 -2.06 -3.19
N LEU A 87 8.20 -3.02 -3.78
CA LEU A 87 7.94 -3.05 -5.22
C LEU A 87 7.13 -1.83 -5.67
N ALA A 88 6.04 -1.49 -4.96
CA ALA A 88 5.25 -0.30 -5.22
C ALA A 88 6.08 0.99 -5.08
N CYS A 89 6.93 1.08 -4.05
CA CYS A 89 7.86 2.19 -3.83
C CYS A 89 8.83 2.37 -5.01
N ALA A 90 9.39 1.26 -5.51
CA ALA A 90 10.30 1.26 -6.65
C ALA A 90 9.60 1.69 -7.94
N ILE A 91 8.38 1.20 -8.17
CA ILE A 91 7.56 1.60 -9.32
C ILE A 91 7.22 3.10 -9.25
N ASP A 92 6.73 3.59 -8.10
CA ASP A 92 6.42 5.01 -7.88
C ASP A 92 7.65 5.90 -8.10
N SER A 93 8.85 5.42 -7.73
CA SER A 93 10.10 6.15 -7.93
C SER A 93 10.48 6.35 -9.40
N ILE A 94 9.89 5.54 -10.30
CA ILE A 94 10.08 5.62 -11.75
C ILE A 94 8.91 6.38 -12.39
N GLN A 95 7.67 6.07 -11.99
CA GLN A 95 6.46 6.59 -12.61
C GLN A 95 6.13 8.01 -12.18
N HIS A 96 6.50 8.40 -10.96
CA HIS A 96 6.15 9.68 -10.35
C HIS A 96 4.67 10.04 -10.56
N PRO A 97 3.73 9.19 -10.10
CA PRO A 97 2.31 9.40 -10.34
C PRO A 97 1.87 10.77 -9.83
N ARG A 98 0.85 11.33 -10.46
CA ARG A 98 0.28 12.64 -10.11
C ARG A 98 -1.22 12.52 -10.02
N GLN A 99 -1.80 13.28 -9.10
CA GLN A 99 -3.24 13.41 -9.02
C GLN A 99 -3.80 13.96 -10.34
N SER A 100 -5.02 13.54 -10.66
CA SER A 100 -5.77 14.13 -11.77
C SER A 100 -5.93 15.62 -11.51
N THR A 101 -5.29 16.44 -12.34
CA THR A 101 -5.59 17.87 -12.40
C THR A 101 -6.89 18.02 -13.20
N ASN A 102 -7.89 18.69 -12.62
CA ASN A 102 -9.08 19.11 -13.38
C ASN A 102 -8.70 19.92 -14.62
#